data_AF-A0A382S866-F1
#
_entry.id   AF-A0A382S866-F1
#
_cell.length_a   1.000
_cell.length_b   1.000
_cell.length_c   1.000
_cell.angle_alpha   90.00
_cell.angle_beta   90.00
_cell.angle_gamma   90.00
#
_symmetry.space_group_name_H-M   'P 1'
#
loop_
_entity.id
_entity.type
_entity.pdbx_description
1 polymer ?
#
loop_
_entity_poly.entity_id
_entity_poly.type
_entity_poly.pdbx_seq_one_letter_code
_entity_poly.pdbx_strand_id
1 'polypeptide(L)'
;MFFAKLHPLLVHFPVGLFVSGALFELYGNLRGEKIVAQAGEFNVRFGFWCSIPVAVVGFLGLMSIESKDEFKPFVVNHMFFALSTVFIFFVIVLISRFRDKIWVRVLHHCLLVVGLFTVISAGFYGGELVHRFNLPTGIGN
;
A
#
# COMPACT_ATOMS: atom_id res chain seq x y z
N MET A 1 11.30 -16.80 9.96
CA MET A 1 9.86 -17.13 10.03
C MET A 1 9.00 -16.16 10.85
N PHE A 2 9.39 -15.68 12.05
CA PHE A 2 8.54 -14.80 12.87
C PHE A 2 8.00 -13.57 12.11
N PHE A 3 8.88 -12.77 11.51
CA PHE A 3 8.49 -11.57 10.76
C PHE A 3 7.59 -11.88 9.55
N ALA A 4 7.81 -13.02 8.90
CA ALA A 4 6.97 -13.46 7.79
C ALA A 4 5.53 -13.81 8.21
N LYS A 5 5.33 -14.28 9.45
CA LYS A 5 3.99 -14.49 10.03
C LYS A 5 3.37 -13.18 10.51
N LEU A 6 4.20 -12.26 10.99
CA LEU A 6 3.75 -10.97 11.51
C LEU A 6 3.32 -10.01 10.40
N HIS A 7 4.02 -10.00 9.26
CA HIS A 7 3.77 -9.05 8.17
C HIS A 7 2.31 -9.05 7.68
N PRO A 8 1.67 -10.19 7.34
CA PRO A 8 0.27 -10.22 6.91
C PRO A 8 -0.72 -9.67 7.95
N LEU A 9 -0.41 -9.76 9.24
CA LEU A 9 -1.23 -9.21 10.31
C LEU A 9 -1.15 -7.68 10.37
N LEU A 10 0.03 -7.12 10.07
CA LEU A 10 0.28 -5.69 10.16
C LEU A 10 -0.16 -4.92 8.91
N VAL A 11 -0.10 -5.51 7.72
CA VAL A 11 -0.39 -4.81 6.44
C VAL A 11 -1.82 -4.31 6.33
N HIS A 12 -2.77 -4.94 7.01
CA HIS A 12 -4.20 -4.61 6.86
C HIS A 12 -4.50 -3.18 7.30
N PHE A 13 -3.78 -2.67 8.31
CA PHE A 13 -3.99 -1.33 8.83
C PHE A 13 -3.59 -0.23 7.82
N PRO A 14 -2.33 -0.14 7.35
CA PRO A 14 -1.96 0.85 6.33
C PRO A 14 -2.72 0.63 5.01
N VAL A 15 -3.06 -0.60 4.62
CA VAL A 15 -3.91 -0.86 3.44
C VAL A 15 -5.28 -0.23 3.60
N GLY A 16 -5.96 -0.45 4.73
CA GLY A 16 -7.25 0.17 5.03
C GLY A 16 -7.19 1.70 5.01
N LEU A 17 -6.13 2.28 5.59
CA LEU A 17 -5.89 3.72 5.56
C LEU A 17 -5.64 4.26 4.15
N PHE A 18 -4.84 3.59 3.32
CA PHE A 18 -4.60 4.03 1.94
C PHE A 18 -5.85 3.92 1.07
N VAL A 19 -6.59 2.80 1.15
CA VAL A 19 -7.81 2.59 0.37
C VAL A 19 -8.88 3.60 0.76
N SER A 20 -9.22 3.68 2.06
CA SER A 20 -10.23 4.63 2.53
C SER A 20 -9.79 6.07 2.33
N GLY A 21 -8.50 6.36 2.55
CA GLY A 21 -7.90 7.67 2.35
C GLY A 21 -8.04 8.17 0.92
N ALA A 22 -7.66 7.34 -0.05
CA ALA A 22 -7.79 7.67 -1.46
C ALA A 22 -9.26 7.85 -1.88
N LEU A 23 -10.15 6.95 -1.44
CA LEU A 23 -11.57 7.04 -1.77
C LEU A 23 -12.24 8.27 -1.17
N PHE A 24 -12.00 8.56 0.11
CA PHE A 24 -12.57 9.73 0.78
C PHE A 24 -12.03 11.03 0.23
N GLU A 25 -10.73 11.10 -0.08
CA GLU A 25 -10.15 12.30 -0.66
C GLU A 25 -10.66 12.57 -2.07
N LEU A 26 -10.71 11.55 -2.93
CA LEU A 26 -11.30 11.67 -4.27
C LEU A 26 -12.78 12.06 -4.20
N TYR A 27 -13.58 11.34 -3.40
CA TYR A 27 -15.01 11.61 -3.25
C TYR A 27 -15.25 13.02 -2.69
N GLY A 28 -14.58 13.38 -1.60
CA GLY A 28 -14.74 14.67 -0.95
C GLY A 28 -14.39 15.84 -1.87
N ASN A 29 -13.32 15.72 -2.65
CA ASN A 29 -12.94 16.73 -3.64
C ASN A 29 -13.93 16.80 -4.81
N LEU A 30 -14.44 15.66 -5.30
CA LEU A 30 -15.43 15.62 -6.38
C LEU A 30 -16.80 16.18 -5.96
N ARG A 31 -17.21 15.97 -4.70
CA ARG A 31 -18.49 16.44 -4.15
C ARG A 31 -18.42 17.80 -3.47
N GLY A 32 -17.21 18.35 -3.28
CA GLY A 32 -17.01 19.58 -2.51
C GLY A 32 -17.18 19.39 -0.99
N GLU A 33 -17.19 18.15 -0.51
CA GLU A 33 -17.32 17.81 0.92
C GLU A 33 -15.95 17.90 1.62
N LYS A 34 -15.65 19.08 2.17
CA LYS A 34 -14.34 19.38 2.78
C LYS A 34 -13.95 18.44 3.92
N ILE A 35 -14.90 18.05 4.77
CA ILE A 35 -14.62 17.18 5.93
C ILE A 35 -14.21 15.79 5.47
N VAL A 36 -14.89 15.23 4.45
CA VAL A 36 -14.57 13.92 3.89
C VAL A 36 -13.21 13.97 3.19
N ALA A 37 -12.92 15.03 2.44
CA ALA A 37 -11.62 15.22 1.82
C ALA A 37 -10.47 15.28 2.85
N GLN A 38 -10.68 16.01 3.95
CA GLN A 38 -9.71 16.12 5.05
C GLN A 38 -9.50 14.79 5.78
N ALA A 39 -10.55 14.01 6.01
CA ALA A 39 -10.44 12.66 6.56
C ALA A 39 -9.63 11.75 5.63
N GLY A 40 -9.85 11.86 4.31
CA GLY A 40 -9.08 11.15 3.31
C GLY A 40 -7.59 11.49 3.34
N GLU A 41 -7.26 12.79 3.33
CA GLU A 41 -5.89 13.28 3.42
C GLU A 41 -5.19 12.84 4.72
N PHE A 42 -5.91 12.86 5.85
CA PHE A 42 -5.41 12.36 7.13
C PHE A 42 -5.06 10.87 7.04
N ASN A 43 -5.96 10.05 6.50
CA ASN A 43 -5.74 8.61 6.35
C ASN A 43 -4.54 8.31 5.44
N VAL A 44 -4.38 9.05 4.33
CA VAL A 44 -3.21 8.91 3.46
C VAL A 44 -1.91 9.19 4.20
N ARG A 45 -1.83 10.32 4.92
CA ARG A 45 -0.63 10.71 5.67
C ARG A 45 -0.32 9.71 6.78
N PHE A 46 -1.33 9.29 7.53
CA PHE A 46 -1.14 8.33 8.63
C PHE A 46 -0.79 6.94 8.11
N GLY A 47 -1.46 6.50 7.04
CA GLY A 47 -1.15 5.25 6.33
C GLY A 47 0.29 5.19 5.84
N PHE A 48 0.82 6.30 5.32
CA PHE A 48 2.24 6.41 4.93
C PHE A 48 3.17 6.14 6.11
N TRP A 49 2.97 6.81 7.25
CA TRP A 49 3.81 6.59 8.43
C TRP A 49 3.67 5.16 8.98
N CYS A 50 2.47 4.59 8.99
CA CYS A 50 2.25 3.20 9.38
C CYS A 50 2.88 2.19 8.41
N SER A 51 3.00 2.53 7.12
CA SER A 51 3.57 1.62 6.11
C SER A 51 5.07 1.39 6.28
N ILE A 52 5.81 2.35 6.86
CA ILE A 52 7.26 2.26 7.06
C ILE A 52 7.64 1.05 7.94
N PRO A 53 7.16 0.92 9.19
CA PRO A 53 7.50 -0.25 10.01
C PRO A 53 7.00 -1.56 9.39
N VAL A 54 5.86 -1.54 8.68
CA VAL A 54 5.33 -2.73 7.99
C VAL A 54 6.23 -3.17 6.84
N ALA A 55 6.78 -2.24 6.08
CA ALA A 55 7.74 -2.52 5.01
C ALA A 55 9.03 -3.14 5.57
N VAL A 56 9.53 -2.64 6.71
CA VAL A 56 10.68 -3.23 7.41
C VAL A 56 10.37 -4.67 7.83
N VAL A 57 9.21 -4.91 8.47
CA VAL A 57 8.79 -6.27 8.87
C VAL A 57 8.63 -7.19 7.67
N GLY A 58 8.10 -6.68 6.55
CA GLY A 58 7.97 -7.44 5.30
C GLY A 58 9.32 -7.83 4.72
N PHE A 59 10.28 -6.90 4.68
CA PHE A 59 11.64 -7.17 4.23
C PHE A 59 12.36 -8.21 5.10
N LEU A 60 12.26 -8.08 6.43
CA LEU A 60 12.80 -9.08 7.37
C LEU A 60 12.11 -10.44 7.21
N GLY A 61 10.81 -10.44 6.89
CA GLY A 61 10.04 -11.63 6.58
C GLY A 61 10.57 -12.35 5.34
N LEU A 62 10.81 -11.61 4.26
CA LEU A 62 11.36 -12.11 3.00
C LEU A 62 12.73 -12.75 3.17
N MET A 63 13.64 -12.12 3.93
CA MET A 63 14.96 -12.68 4.24
C MET A 63 14.89 -13.99 5.04
N SER A 64 13.74 -14.31 5.61
CA SER A 64 13.52 -15.48 6.46
C SER A 64 12.77 -16.62 5.78
N ILE A 65 12.47 -16.48 4.48
CA ILE A 65 11.82 -17.49 3.64
C ILE A 65 12.84 -17.98 2.60
N GLU A 66 12.90 -19.29 2.40
CA GLU A 66 13.69 -19.87 1.30
C GLU A 66 13.04 -19.55 -0.05
N SER A 67 13.82 -19.02 -0.98
CA SER A 67 13.32 -18.62 -2.30
C SER A 67 13.13 -19.84 -3.19
N LYS A 68 11.88 -20.27 -3.39
CA LYS A 68 11.52 -21.30 -4.40
C LYS A 68 11.07 -20.63 -5.70
N ASP A 69 11.43 -21.22 -6.83
CA ASP A 69 11.15 -20.64 -8.15
C ASP A 69 9.65 -20.50 -8.45
N GLU A 70 8.82 -21.35 -7.84
CA GLU A 70 7.37 -21.39 -8.07
C GLU A 70 6.65 -20.09 -7.67
N PHE A 71 7.03 -19.46 -6.55
CA PHE A 71 6.38 -18.25 -6.04
C PHE A 71 7.24 -16.98 -6.18
N LYS A 72 8.50 -17.10 -6.63
CA LYS A 72 9.36 -15.95 -6.97
C LYS A 72 8.63 -14.85 -7.77
N PRO A 73 7.92 -15.14 -8.88
CA PRO A 73 7.26 -14.07 -9.65
C PRO A 73 6.18 -13.34 -8.84
N PHE A 74 5.45 -14.04 -7.96
CA PHE A 74 4.45 -13.43 -7.08
C PHE A 74 5.08 -12.55 -6.02
N VAL A 75 6.20 -12.98 -5.42
CA VAL A 75 6.98 -12.17 -4.48
C VAL A 75 7.50 -10.90 -5.15
N VAL A 76 8.09 -11.02 -6.34
CA VAL A 76 8.63 -9.86 -7.08
C VAL A 76 7.52 -8.87 -7.43
N ASN A 77 6.38 -9.35 -7.94
CA ASN A 77 5.25 -8.49 -8.25
C ASN A 77 4.66 -7.85 -6.98
N HIS A 78 4.50 -8.61 -5.89
CA HIS A 78 4.06 -8.06 -4.61
C HIS A 78 4.98 -6.94 -4.13
N MET A 79 6.31 -7.16 -4.15
CA MET A 79 7.29 -6.15 -3.78
C MET A 79 7.24 -4.92 -4.69
N PHE A 80 7.13 -5.12 -6.00
CA PHE A 80 7.03 -4.02 -6.96
C PHE A 80 5.83 -3.14 -6.66
N PHE A 81 4.65 -3.71 -6.47
CA PHE A 81 3.44 -2.94 -6.16
C PHE A 81 3.43 -2.35 -4.75
N ALA A 82 4.00 -3.05 -3.76
CA ALA A 82 4.12 -2.56 -2.38
C ALA A 82 5.08 -1.36 -2.28
N LEU A 83 6.25 -1.42 -2.91
CA LEU A 83 7.19 -0.30 -2.96
C LEU A 83 6.64 0.85 -3.79
N SER A 84 5.99 0.56 -4.92
CA SER A 84 5.29 1.57 -5.73
C SER A 84 4.21 2.29 -4.92
N THR A 85 3.42 1.55 -4.12
CA THR A 85 2.43 2.09 -3.18
C THR A 85 3.08 3.10 -2.24
N VAL A 86 4.11 2.69 -1.50
CA VAL A 86 4.77 3.55 -0.51
C VAL A 86 5.35 4.79 -1.19
N PHE A 87 6.01 4.62 -2.34
CA PHE A 87 6.58 5.73 -3.10
C PHE A 87 5.52 6.70 -3.61
N ILE A 88 4.42 6.23 -4.21
CA ILE A 88 3.35 7.10 -4.71
C ILE A 88 2.72 7.88 -3.55
N PHE A 89 2.37 7.23 -2.44
CA PHE A 89 1.79 7.92 -1.30
C PHE A 89 2.78 8.87 -0.61
N PHE A 90 4.08 8.55 -0.62
CA PHE A 90 5.11 9.50 -0.22
C PHE A 90 5.09 10.76 -1.09
N VAL A 91 5.07 10.62 -2.43
CA VAL A 91 4.97 11.76 -3.35
C VAL A 91 3.69 12.56 -3.09
N ILE A 92 2.55 11.91 -2.89
CA ILE A 92 1.27 12.55 -2.55
C ILE A 92 1.43 13.42 -1.28
N VAL A 93 2.00 12.87 -0.21
CA VAL A 93 2.26 13.59 1.05
C VAL A 93 3.23 14.76 0.86
N LEU A 94 4.20 14.67 -0.03
CA LEU A 94 5.10 15.77 -0.35
C LEU A 94 4.41 16.89 -1.13
N ILE A 95 3.70 16.54 -2.20
CA ILE A 95 3.06 17.54 -3.09
C ILE A 95 1.79 18.13 -2.48
N SER A 96 1.20 17.50 -1.45
CA SER A 96 0.02 18.02 -0.76
C SER A 96 0.23 19.41 -0.14
N ARG A 97 1.49 19.84 0.02
CA ARG A 97 1.88 21.18 0.50
C ARG A 97 1.85 22.27 -0.58
N PHE A 98 1.76 21.89 -1.86
CA PHE A 98 1.90 22.80 -3.01
C PHE A 98 0.66 22.77 -3.94
N ARG A 99 -0.54 22.59 -3.36
CA ARG A 99 -1.80 22.46 -4.12
C ARG A 99 -2.37 23.80 -4.63
N ASP A 100 -1.61 24.90 -4.51
CA ASP A 100 -1.96 26.22 -5.02
C ASP A 100 -2.06 26.23 -6.56
N LYS A 101 -1.27 25.39 -7.23
CA LYS A 101 -1.25 25.27 -8.70
C LYS A 101 -2.23 24.21 -9.20
N ILE A 102 -2.99 24.54 -10.25
CA ILE A 102 -3.97 23.62 -10.85
C ILE A 102 -3.34 22.31 -11.33
N TRP A 103 -2.16 22.37 -11.97
CA TRP A 103 -1.44 21.19 -12.44
C TRP A 103 -1.03 20.25 -11.30
N VAL A 104 -0.66 20.80 -10.13
CA VAL A 104 -0.33 19.99 -8.94
C VAL A 104 -1.58 19.32 -8.38
N ARG A 105 -2.74 20.01 -8.39
CA ARG A 105 -4.02 19.39 -8.01
C ARG A 105 -4.38 18.24 -8.92
N VAL A 106 -4.27 18.41 -10.24
CA VAL A 106 -4.55 17.32 -11.21
C VAL A 106 -3.60 16.15 -10.99
N LEU A 107 -2.30 16.41 -10.87
CA LEU A 107 -1.30 15.38 -10.59
C LEU A 107 -1.60 14.62 -9.29
N HIS A 108 -1.99 15.33 -8.22
CA HIS A 108 -2.38 14.74 -6.95
C HIS A 108 -3.55 13.76 -7.10
N HIS A 109 -4.60 14.12 -7.84
CA HIS A 109 -5.75 13.23 -8.07
C HIS A 109 -5.35 12.02 -8.92
N CYS A 110 -4.55 12.21 -9.96
CA CYS A 110 -4.00 11.11 -10.74
C CYS A 110 -3.20 10.14 -9.87
N LEU A 111 -2.33 10.66 -9.00
CA LEU A 111 -1.54 9.85 -8.08
C LEU A 111 -2.40 9.10 -7.06
N LEU A 112 -3.50 9.68 -6.56
CA LEU A 112 -4.43 8.96 -5.68
C LEU A 112 -5.04 7.73 -6.39
N VAL A 113 -5.44 7.88 -7.66
CA VAL A 113 -5.99 6.78 -8.46
C VAL A 113 -4.93 5.70 -8.72
N VAL A 114 -3.73 6.10 -9.12
CA VAL A 114 -2.63 5.16 -9.36
C VAL A 114 -2.20 4.48 -8.04
N GLY A 115 -2.15 5.22 -6.93
CA GLY A 115 -1.84 4.70 -5.60
C GLY A 115 -2.88 3.69 -5.10
N LEU A 116 -4.17 3.93 -5.38
CA LEU A 116 -5.23 2.98 -5.09
C LEU A 116 -5.04 1.68 -5.89
N PHE A 117 -4.74 1.81 -7.19
CA PHE A 117 -4.45 0.66 -8.05
C PHE A 117 -3.25 -0.16 -7.56
N THR A 118 -2.15 0.49 -7.17
CA THR A 118 -0.96 -0.21 -6.68
C THR A 118 -1.19 -0.90 -5.34
N VAL A 119 -1.97 -0.30 -4.42
CA VAL A 119 -2.37 -0.93 -3.15
C VAL A 119 -3.19 -2.20 -3.38
N ILE A 120 -4.19 -2.13 -4.26
CA ILE A 120 -5.05 -3.28 -4.56
C ILE A 120 -4.20 -4.40 -5.20
N SER A 121 -3.32 -4.04 -6.12
CA SER A 121 -2.42 -5.00 -6.78
C SER A 121 -1.45 -5.64 -5.79
N ALA A 122 -0.86 -4.87 -4.87
CA ALA A 122 -0.01 -5.39 -3.81
C ALA A 122 -0.78 -6.37 -2.91
N GLY A 123 -2.01 -6.03 -2.55
CA GLY A 123 -2.92 -6.89 -1.79
C GLY A 123 -3.24 -8.20 -2.51
N PHE A 124 -3.51 -8.15 -3.82
CA PHE A 124 -3.75 -9.33 -4.65
C PHE A 124 -2.57 -10.32 -4.63
N TYR A 125 -1.36 -9.85 -4.98
CA TYR A 125 -0.18 -10.73 -4.98
C TYR A 125 0.19 -11.19 -3.57
N GLY A 126 -0.01 -10.36 -2.55
CA GLY A 126 0.19 -10.75 -1.15
C GLY A 126 -0.79 -11.84 -0.71
N GLY A 127 -2.05 -11.74 -1.13
CA GLY A 127 -3.08 -12.74 -0.91
C GLY A 127 -2.75 -14.07 -1.59
N GLU A 128 -2.29 -14.05 -2.85
CA GLU A 128 -1.84 -15.27 -3.55
C GLU A 128 -0.69 -15.97 -2.79
N LEU A 129 0.29 -15.22 -2.26
CA LEU A 129 1.37 -15.80 -1.46
C LEU A 129 0.86 -16.53 -0.21
N VAL A 130 -0.16 -15.99 0.45
CA VAL A 130 -0.75 -16.60 1.65
C VAL A 130 -1.68 -17.77 1.29
N HIS A 131 -2.59 -17.58 0.34
CA HIS A 131 -3.68 -18.52 0.08
C HIS A 131 -3.33 -19.63 -0.92
N ARG A 132 -2.53 -19.32 -1.94
CA ARG A 132 -2.13 -20.30 -2.96
C ARG A 132 -0.86 -21.05 -2.58
N PHE A 133 0.12 -20.33 -2.03
CA PHE A 133 1.44 -20.90 -1.74
C PHE A 133 1.66 -21.21 -0.24
N ASN A 134 0.66 -20.98 0.62
CA ASN A 134 0.70 -21.24 2.06
C ASN A 134 1.93 -20.63 2.76
N LEU A 135 2.40 -19.47 2.28
CA LEU A 135 3.50 -18.76 2.95
C LEU A 135 2.98 -18.06 4.21
N PRO A 136 3.79 -18.04 5.29
CA PRO A 136 5.18 -18.48 5.37
C PRO A 136 5.38 -19.93 5.85
N THR A 137 4.31 -20.70 6.01
CA THR A 137 4.36 -22.08 6.55
C THR A 137 4.91 -23.11 5.58
N GLY A 138 4.81 -22.87 4.26
CA GLY A 138 5.58 -23.61 3.25
C GLY A 138 5.47 -25.14 3.30
N ILE A 139 4.36 -25.69 3.80
CA ILE A 139 4.07 -27.11 3.62
C ILE A 139 3.47 -27.22 2.22
N GLY A 140 4.33 -27.52 1.25
CA GLY A 140 3.87 -28.10 0.00
C GLY A 140 3.23 -29.44 0.35
N ASN A 141 2.00 -29.65 -0.12
CA ASN A 141 1.50 -31.00 -0.34
C ASN A 141 2.27 -31.61 -1.51
#